data_AF-A0A507EY41-F1
#
_entry.id   AF-A0A507EY41-F1
#
_cell.length_a   1.000
_cell.length_b   1.000
_cell.length_c   1.000
_cell.angle_alpha   90.00
_cell.angle_beta   90.00
_cell.angle_gamma   90.00
#
_symmetry.space_group_name_H-M   'P 1'
#
loop_
_entity.id
_entity.type
_entity.pdbx_description
1 polymer ?
#
loop_
_entity_poly.entity_id
_entity_poly.type
_entity_poly.pdbx_seq_one_letter_code
_entity_poly.pdbx_strand_id
1 'polypeptide(L)' 'MSGVTTSRPPPRCLACSAQTATYAPSTCGHISLCKTCAMKQATGGKCKVCKEWFGDVKRIVMDQS' A
#
# COMPACT_ATOMS: atom_id res chain seq x y z
N MET A 1 -3.78 -11.45 31.63
CA MET A 1 -4.62 -11.32 30.42
C MET A 1 -3.95 -10.29 29.52
N SER A 2 -3.06 -10.70 28.62
CA SER A 2 -2.27 -9.76 27.81
C SER A 2 -3.05 -9.36 26.55
N GLY A 3 -3.91 -8.36 26.70
CA GLY A 3 -4.57 -7.69 25.57
C GLY A 3 -3.60 -6.74 24.88
N VAL A 4 -2.68 -7.27 24.08
CA VAL A 4 -1.96 -6.44 23.11
C VAL A 4 -2.94 -6.13 21.98
N THR A 5 -3.64 -5.00 22.09
CA THR A 5 -4.20 -4.31 20.93
C THR A 5 -3.03 -3.99 20.04
N THR A 6 -2.68 -4.91 19.14
CA THR A 6 -1.74 -4.66 18.07
C THR A 6 -2.47 -3.72 17.11
N SER A 7 -2.51 -2.44 17.48
CA SER A 7 -2.81 -1.34 16.59
C SER A 7 -1.67 -1.32 15.57
N ARG A 8 -1.79 -2.21 14.58
CA ARG A 8 -0.83 -2.36 13.50
C ARG A 8 -0.71 -0.98 12.86
N PRO A 9 0.45 -0.31 13.00
CA PRO A 9 0.59 1.05 12.51
C PRO A 9 0.25 1.06 11.01
N PRO A 10 -0.41 2.12 10.52
CA PRO A 10 -0.82 2.19 9.13
C PRO A 10 0.40 1.90 8.24
N PRO A 11 0.26 1.03 7.22
CA PRO A 11 1.39 0.55 6.46
C PRO A 11 2.15 1.74 5.87
N ARG A 12 3.47 1.80 6.06
CA ARG A 12 4.31 2.80 5.41
C ARG A 12 4.55 2.42 3.95
N CYS A 13 4.83 3.40 3.11
CA CYS A 13 5.20 3.17 1.72
C CYS A 13 6.46 2.30 1.66
N LEU A 14 6.37 1.13 1.03
CA LEU A 14 7.50 0.21 0.86
C LEU A 14 8.51 0.68 -0.20
N ALA A 15 8.20 1.74 -0.94
CA ALA A 15 9.10 2.31 -1.95
C ALA A 15 9.97 3.44 -1.37
N CYS A 16 9.42 4.33 -0.55
CA CYS A 16 10.16 5.47 0.00
C CYS A 16 10.30 5.44 1.53
N SER A 17 9.50 4.64 2.24
CA SER A 17 9.44 4.54 3.71
C SER A 17 9.17 5.86 4.47
N ALA A 18 9.03 6.98 3.74
CA ALA A 18 8.88 8.32 4.27
C ALA A 18 7.41 8.69 4.54
N GLN A 19 6.49 8.17 3.74
CA GLN A 19 5.06 8.49 3.81
C GLN A 19 4.21 7.25 4.07
N THR A 20 3.01 7.45 4.60
CA THR A 20 2.00 6.38 4.77
C THR A 20 1.53 5.85 3.42
N ALA A 21 1.46 4.53 3.29
CA ALA A 21 0.92 3.87 2.12
C ALA A 21 -0.62 4.01 2.12
N THR A 22 -1.13 4.53 1.01
CA THR A 22 -2.56 4.78 0.76
C THR A 22 -2.99 4.31 -0.63
N TYR A 23 -2.06 3.70 -1.36
CA TYR A 23 -2.27 3.17 -2.70
C TYR A 23 -1.85 1.70 -2.72
N ALA A 24 -2.62 0.93 -3.46
CA ALA A 24 -2.39 -0.48 -3.70
C ALA A 24 -2.50 -0.79 -5.19
N PRO A 25 -1.77 -1.81 -5.68
CA PRO A 25 -2.01 -2.36 -7.01
C PRO A 25 -3.46 -2.82 -7.15
N SER A 26 -4.08 -2.58 -8.31
CA SER A 26 -5.46 -3.01 -8.53
C SER A 26 -5.61 -4.53 -8.63
N THR A 27 -4.55 -5.24 -9.00
CA THR A 27 -4.54 -6.71 -9.12
C THR A 27 -4.59 -7.41 -7.76
N CYS A 28 -3.70 -7.04 -6.83
CA CYS A 28 -3.54 -7.75 -5.56
C CYS A 28 -4.05 -6.99 -4.33
N GLY A 29 -4.32 -5.69 -4.44
CA GLY A 29 -4.89 -4.88 -3.35
C GLY A 29 -3.97 -4.62 -2.15
N HIS A 30 -2.69 -4.99 -2.22
CA HIS A 30 -1.75 -4.77 -1.12
C HIS A 30 -1.32 -3.30 -0.99
N ILE A 31 -1.77 -2.65 0.08
CA ILE A 31 -1.40 -1.27 0.42
C ILE A 31 0.11 -1.19 0.67
N SER A 32 0.83 -0.61 -0.30
CA SER A 32 2.30 -0.63 -0.31
C SER A 32 2.93 0.66 -0.81
N LEU A 33 2.16 1.57 -1.40
CA LEU A 33 2.66 2.80 -2.01
C LEU A 33 1.97 4.04 -1.43
N CYS A 34 2.72 5.13 -1.28
CA CYS A 34 2.15 6.46 -1.04
C CYS A 34 1.74 7.12 -2.36
N LYS A 35 1.02 8.25 -2.30
CA LYS A 35 0.60 9.02 -3.49
C LYS A 35 1.73 9.30 -4.47
N THR A 36 2.88 9.76 -3.97
CA THR A 36 4.03 10.13 -4.80
C THR A 36 4.64 8.93 -5.52
N CYS A 37 4.83 7.81 -4.80
CA CYS A 37 5.37 6.59 -5.38
C CYS A 37 4.35 5.89 -6.30
N ALA A 38 3.07 5.97 -5.98
CA ALA A 38 1.99 5.45 -6.80
C ALA A 38 1.92 6.20 -8.15
N MET A 39 2.02 7.53 -8.15
CA MET A 39 2.07 8.32 -9.40
C MET A 39 3.30 8.00 -10.24
N LYS A 40 4.46 7.75 -9.60
CA LYS A 40 5.69 7.30 -10.30
C LYS A 40 5.56 5.90 -10.91
N GLN A 41 4.69 5.06 -10.36
CA GLN A 41 4.46 3.67 -10.78
C GLN A 41 3.10 3.51 -11.46
N ALA A 42 2.47 4.62 -11.89
CA ALA A 42 1.11 4.61 -12.43
C ALA A 42 1.01 3.88 -13.78
N THR A 43 2.12 3.80 -14.52
CA THR A 43 2.26 3.06 -15.79
C THR A 43 2.60 1.58 -15.61
N GLY A 44 2.64 1.10 -14.37
CA GLY A 44 2.86 -0.30 -14.03
C GLY A 44 4.16 -0.56 -13.27
N GLY A 45 4.19 -1.71 -12.61
CA GLY A 45 5.28 -2.08 -11.72
C GLY A 45 5.07 -3.45 -11.08
N LYS A 46 5.83 -3.71 -10.02
CA LYS A 46 5.80 -4.99 -9.30
C LYS A 46 5.50 -4.76 -7.82
N CYS A 47 4.49 -5.44 -7.30
CA CYS A 47 4.06 -5.31 -5.92
C CYS A 47 5.20 -5.71 -4.97
N LYS A 48 5.50 -4.88 -3.97
CA LYS A 48 6.57 -5.16 -3.00
C LYS A 48 6.20 -6.25 -1.98
N VAL A 49 4.91 -6.59 -1.87
CA VAL A 49 4.39 -7.61 -0.94
C VAL A 49 4.31 -8.98 -1.63
N CYS A 50 3.46 -9.11 -2.64
CA CYS A 50 3.24 -10.39 -3.33
C CYS A 50 4.11 -10.60 -4.58
N LYS A 51 4.91 -9.60 -4.98
CA LYS A 51 5.75 -9.66 -6.19
C LYS A 51 4.97 -9.83 -7.50
N GLU A 52 3.67 -9.60 -7.49
CA GLU A 52 2.82 -9.64 -8.68
C GLU A 52 2.99 -8.38 -9.52
N TRP A 53 2.88 -8.53 -10.85
CA TRP A 53 2.90 -7.41 -11.77
C TRP A 53 1.55 -6.71 -11.77
N PHE A 54 1.57 -5.39 -11.84
CA PHE A 54 0.38 -4.56 -11.95
C PHE A 54 0.54 -3.54 -13.07
N GLY A 55 -0.54 -3.26 -13.79
CA GLY A 55 -0.59 -2.19 -14.80
C GLY A 55 -1.06 -0.85 -14.24
N ASP A 56 -1.73 -0.88 -13.09
CA ASP A 56 -2.32 0.29 -12.46
C ASP A 56 -2.38 0.16 -10.93
N VAL A 57 -2.54 1.32 -10.28
CA VAL A 57 -2.65 1.43 -8.81
C VAL A 57 -3.89 2.24 -8.46
N LYS A 58 -4.63 1.76 -7.47
CA LYS A 58 -5.82 2.42 -6.93
C LYS A 58 -5.56 2.96 -5.53
N ARG A 59 -6.23 4.06 -5.20
CA ARG A 59 -6.21 4.62 -3.86
C ARG A 59 -7.11 3.79 -2.96
N ILE A 60 -6.56 3.27 -1.88
CA ILE A 60 -7.33 2.58 -0.84
C ILE A 60 -7.50 3.58 0.29
N VAL A 61 -8.69 4.17 0.39
CA VAL A 61 -9.14 4.78 1.63
C VAL A 61 -9.61 3.64 2.51
N MET A 62 -9.01 3.48 3.68
CA MET A 62 -9.54 2.56 4.69
C MET A 62 -10.84 3.17 5.21
N ASP A 63 -11.94 2.90 4.52
CA ASP A 63 -13.28 3.19 5.01
C ASP A 63 -13.62 2.12 6.07
N GLN A 64 -13.56 2.51 7.34
CA GLN A 64 -14.03 1.67 8.43
C GLN A 64 -15.54 1.90 8.58
N SER A 65 -16.35 0.98 8.03
CA SER A 65 -17.76 0.78 8.40
C SER A 65 -17.90 -0.40 9.36
#